data_AF-A0A955WTV2-F1
#
_entry.id   AF-A0A955WTV2-F1
#
_cell.length_a   1.000
_cell.length_b   1.000
_cell.length_c   1.000
_cell.angle_alpha   90.00
_cell.angle_beta   90.00
_cell.angle_gamma   90.00
#
_symmetry.space_group_name_H-M   'P 1'
#
loop_
_entity.id
_entity.type
_entity.pdbx_description
1 polymer ?
#
loop_
_entity_poly.entity_id
_entity_poly.type
_entity_poly.pdbx_seq_one_letter_code
_entity_poly.pdbx_strand_id
1 'polypeptide(L)'
;FVPDGGDAVHINLIDNDTCTNCHVGGFDGHGGRWTEPGSCQTCHTLQTTDPESGNTVAFGVMLHKLHAGAGLPSVQAGEPYQIIGYRNTVYDFSDVHLPRPVTDCNACHAGDAPDAWQQAEFNACTSCHDRTAFALPVPEGEGWALHSAGPQAPNSCGNCHGPVGGPISVTSAHLPPEAALDLVGLNITLLEASNVAPGQNPTVYLTLTNDAGAAVDPASLDFLEIVLAGPTSGYDWSVSMRNVHQAVVVDGDRLRVDLNVGVPAEATGSIAIGAAGYRYLPYGAGRADSIAREYGGNPVLYAALGGGDPVMPQAKVTQDACNACHGELKLHGTFRRDVEYCVTCHNDTATDAAVRPEGAGDPASIDFGPMVHRIHAGAHLNEPAVIYGFGGSEHNYGEVHYPGDLSACSACHQSGADVPSTKGCTSCHDSSAAKAHAALETAPDGTEACGVCHSVGREAGVDKFHTW
;
A
#
# COMPACT_ATOMS: atom_id res chain seq x y z
N PHE A 1 -9.98 -7.49 -37.06
CA PHE A 1 -10.65 -7.40 -38.38
C PHE A 1 -11.67 -8.52 -38.49
N VAL A 2 -12.76 -8.33 -39.24
CA VAL A 2 -13.71 -9.43 -39.53
C VAL A 2 -13.41 -9.92 -40.95
N PRO A 3 -13.08 -11.21 -41.14
CA PRO A 3 -12.77 -11.75 -42.48
C PRO A 3 -13.84 -11.46 -43.54
N ASP A 4 -15.12 -11.42 -43.14
CA ASP A 4 -16.26 -11.21 -44.04
C ASP A 4 -16.63 -9.73 -44.25
N GLY A 5 -15.78 -8.80 -43.81
CA GLY A 5 -15.95 -7.36 -44.05
C GLY A 5 -16.97 -6.64 -43.15
N GLY A 6 -17.48 -7.33 -42.12
CA GLY A 6 -18.32 -6.71 -41.09
C GLY A 6 -17.54 -5.87 -40.07
N ASP A 7 -18.27 -5.20 -39.19
CA ASP A 7 -17.68 -4.42 -38.10
C ASP A 7 -17.00 -5.34 -37.09
N ALA A 8 -15.74 -5.05 -36.78
CA ALA A 8 -15.01 -5.78 -35.75
C ALA A 8 -15.56 -5.41 -34.38
N VAL A 9 -16.06 -6.42 -33.66
CA VAL A 9 -16.33 -6.31 -32.23
C VAL A 9 -15.03 -6.63 -31.50
N HIS A 10 -14.53 -5.66 -30.75
CA HIS A 10 -13.40 -5.80 -29.85
C HIS A 10 -13.88 -5.43 -28.45
N ILE A 11 -13.56 -6.26 -27.47
CA ILE A 11 -13.87 -5.97 -26.07
C ILE A 11 -12.53 -5.99 -25.33
N ASN A 12 -12.01 -4.83 -24.98
CA ASN A 12 -10.92 -4.76 -24.02
C ASN A 12 -11.48 -4.96 -22.61
N LEU A 13 -11.15 -6.08 -21.99
CA LEU A 13 -11.53 -6.33 -20.59
C LEU A 13 -10.66 -5.55 -19.59
N ILE A 14 -9.47 -5.12 -20.04
CA ILE A 14 -8.48 -4.37 -19.28
C ILE A 14 -7.96 -3.21 -20.15
N ASP A 15 -7.57 -2.12 -19.51
CA ASP A 15 -6.91 -0.99 -20.16
C ASP A 15 -5.43 -0.95 -19.77
N ASN A 16 -4.56 -0.59 -20.71
CA ASN A 16 -3.13 -0.49 -20.44
C ASN A 16 -2.83 0.53 -19.32
N ASP A 17 -3.62 1.61 -19.28
CA ASP A 17 -3.49 2.66 -18.27
C ASP A 17 -3.66 2.11 -16.84
N THR A 18 -4.57 1.14 -16.64
CA THR A 18 -4.75 0.48 -15.33
C THR A 18 -3.52 -0.31 -14.90
N CYS A 19 -2.84 -0.94 -15.85
CA CYS A 19 -1.64 -1.72 -15.55
C CYS A 19 -0.46 -0.79 -15.23
N THR A 20 -0.33 0.32 -15.95
CA THR A 20 0.75 1.30 -15.74
C THR A 20 0.62 2.11 -14.45
N ASN A 21 -0.54 2.06 -13.76
CA ASN A 21 -0.67 2.60 -12.40
C ASN A 21 0.32 1.94 -11.42
N CYS A 22 0.62 0.65 -11.61
CA CYS A 22 1.60 -0.09 -10.80
C CYS A 22 2.90 -0.32 -11.56
N HIS A 23 2.81 -0.62 -12.86
CA HIS A 23 3.95 -0.91 -13.72
C HIS A 23 4.47 0.35 -14.40
N VAL A 24 4.85 1.36 -13.60
CA VAL A 24 5.46 2.60 -14.11
C VAL A 24 6.74 2.25 -14.86
N GLY A 25 6.95 2.86 -16.04
CA GLY A 25 8.03 2.48 -16.97
C GLY A 25 7.60 1.46 -18.03
N GLY A 26 6.43 0.83 -17.89
CA GLY A 26 5.83 -0.06 -18.88
C GLY A 26 6.24 -1.53 -18.72
N PHE A 27 5.98 -2.32 -19.77
CA PHE A 27 6.25 -3.76 -19.79
C PHE A 27 7.36 -4.09 -20.79
N ASP A 28 8.24 -5.02 -20.42
CA ASP A 28 9.30 -5.53 -21.30
C ASP A 28 9.21 -7.04 -21.51
N GLY A 29 8.15 -7.49 -22.18
CA GLY A 29 7.92 -8.89 -22.50
C GLY A 29 8.89 -9.44 -23.54
N HIS A 30 9.42 -10.65 -23.28
CA HIS A 30 10.32 -11.39 -24.18
C HIS A 30 11.55 -10.60 -24.67
N GLY A 31 12.25 -9.94 -23.75
CA GLY A 31 13.44 -9.15 -24.05
C GLY A 31 13.11 -7.78 -24.66
N GLY A 32 12.01 -7.16 -24.21
CA GLY A 32 11.57 -5.84 -24.65
C GLY A 32 10.88 -5.81 -26.02
N ARG A 33 10.51 -6.98 -26.57
CA ARG A 33 9.84 -7.05 -27.88
C ARG A 33 8.34 -6.74 -27.78
N TRP A 34 7.72 -7.09 -26.66
CA TRP A 34 6.28 -6.92 -26.44
C TRP A 34 6.05 -6.05 -25.23
N THR A 35 5.57 -4.84 -25.48
CA THR A 35 5.42 -3.80 -24.45
C THR A 35 3.97 -3.42 -24.17
N GLU A 36 3.03 -3.95 -24.97
CA GLU A 36 1.60 -3.67 -24.87
C GLU A 36 0.81 -4.92 -24.49
N PRO A 37 0.07 -4.93 -23.36
CA PRO A 37 -0.74 -6.05 -22.88
C PRO A 37 -1.71 -6.63 -23.92
N GLY A 38 -2.30 -5.77 -24.76
CA GLY A 38 -3.22 -6.20 -25.83
C GLY A 38 -2.55 -7.13 -26.85
N SER A 39 -1.26 -6.96 -27.11
CA SER A 39 -0.51 -7.82 -28.04
C SER A 39 -0.25 -9.22 -27.46
N CYS A 40 -0.04 -9.31 -26.15
CA CYS A 40 0.25 -10.56 -25.43
C CYS A 40 -0.87 -11.60 -25.60
N GLN A 41 -2.13 -11.14 -25.62
CA GLN A 41 -3.33 -11.97 -25.72
C GLN A 41 -3.37 -12.83 -27.00
N THR A 42 -2.67 -12.41 -28.06
CA THR A 42 -2.62 -13.15 -29.33
C THR A 42 -1.87 -14.47 -29.23
N CYS A 43 -0.93 -14.59 -28.28
CA CYS A 43 -0.11 -15.78 -28.05
C CYS A 43 -0.48 -16.50 -26.73
N HIS A 44 -0.82 -15.72 -25.71
CA HIS A 44 -1.21 -16.20 -24.38
C HIS A 44 -2.68 -16.64 -24.37
N THR A 45 -2.97 -17.77 -25.02
CA THR A 45 -4.32 -18.33 -25.15
C THR A 45 -4.53 -19.55 -24.25
N LEU A 46 -5.78 -19.99 -24.08
CA LEU A 46 -6.12 -21.23 -23.36
C LEU A 46 -5.52 -22.51 -23.98
N GLN A 47 -5.01 -22.43 -25.21
CA GLN A 47 -4.34 -23.55 -25.88
C GLN A 47 -2.83 -23.60 -25.59
N THR A 48 -2.31 -22.58 -24.90
CA THR A 48 -0.88 -22.39 -24.69
C THR A 48 -0.52 -22.77 -23.24
N THR A 49 0.42 -23.70 -23.12
CA THR A 49 0.90 -24.24 -21.84
C THR A 49 2.41 -24.31 -21.88
N ASP A 50 3.06 -23.99 -20.76
CA ASP A 50 4.46 -24.30 -20.52
C ASP A 50 4.58 -25.83 -20.34
N PRO A 51 5.26 -26.54 -21.25
CA PRO A 51 5.32 -28.00 -21.21
C PRO A 51 6.18 -28.53 -20.06
N GLU A 52 7.09 -27.73 -19.50
CA GLU A 52 7.96 -28.17 -18.41
C GLU A 52 7.27 -28.06 -17.03
N SER A 53 6.52 -26.98 -16.77
CA SER A 53 5.75 -26.85 -15.52
C SER A 53 4.34 -27.43 -15.61
N GLY A 54 3.77 -27.54 -16.81
CA GLY A 54 2.36 -27.86 -17.02
C GLY A 54 1.41 -26.68 -16.78
N ASN A 55 1.90 -25.51 -16.39
CA ASN A 55 1.08 -24.32 -16.20
C ASN A 55 0.62 -23.74 -17.53
N THR A 56 -0.66 -23.39 -17.63
CA THR A 56 -1.13 -22.59 -18.76
C THR A 56 -0.53 -21.19 -18.71
N VAL A 57 -0.19 -20.66 -19.88
CA VAL A 57 0.19 -19.26 -20.05
C VAL A 57 -0.94 -18.45 -20.67
N ALA A 58 -2.19 -18.91 -20.59
CA ALA A 58 -3.35 -18.14 -21.02
C ALA A 58 -3.40 -16.80 -20.28
N PHE A 59 -3.60 -15.70 -21.00
CA PHE A 59 -3.34 -14.35 -20.50
C PHE A 59 -4.07 -14.05 -19.19
N GLY A 60 -5.39 -14.24 -19.14
CA GLY A 60 -6.18 -14.01 -17.92
C GLY A 60 -5.79 -14.93 -16.76
N VAL A 61 -5.55 -16.22 -17.01
CA VAL A 61 -5.17 -17.18 -15.96
C VAL A 61 -3.78 -16.87 -15.41
N MET A 62 -2.83 -16.59 -16.30
CA MET A 62 -1.46 -16.24 -15.95
C MET A 62 -1.43 -14.94 -15.15
N LEU A 63 -2.09 -13.87 -15.60
CA LEU A 63 -2.14 -12.61 -14.87
C LEU A 63 -2.71 -12.77 -13.47
N HIS A 64 -3.82 -13.49 -13.31
CA HIS A 64 -4.37 -13.74 -11.99
C HIS A 64 -3.41 -14.52 -11.08
N LYS A 65 -2.79 -15.60 -11.59
CA LYS A 65 -1.84 -16.39 -10.79
C LYS A 65 -0.59 -15.60 -10.42
N LEU A 66 -0.05 -14.79 -11.34
CA LEU A 66 1.08 -13.90 -11.07
C LEU A 66 0.79 -12.94 -9.91
N HIS A 67 -0.36 -12.27 -9.93
CA HIS A 67 -0.72 -11.28 -8.91
C HIS A 67 -1.27 -11.91 -7.63
N ALA A 68 -1.81 -13.13 -7.70
CA ALA A 68 -2.15 -13.90 -6.51
C ALA A 68 -0.88 -14.42 -5.80
N GLY A 69 0.14 -14.83 -6.56
CA GLY A 69 1.49 -15.15 -6.09
C GLY A 69 1.51 -15.98 -4.81
N ALA A 70 2.11 -15.44 -3.75
CA ALA A 70 2.22 -16.05 -2.43
C ALA A 70 0.86 -16.36 -1.76
N GLY A 71 -0.21 -15.67 -2.20
CA GLY A 71 -1.57 -15.89 -1.75
C GLY A 71 -2.30 -17.05 -2.44
N LEU A 72 -1.70 -17.68 -3.45
CA LEU A 72 -2.30 -18.85 -4.11
C LEU A 72 -2.41 -20.03 -3.13
N PRO A 73 -3.57 -20.71 -3.04
CA PRO A 73 -3.71 -21.93 -2.25
C PRO A 73 -2.69 -23.01 -2.60
N SER A 74 -2.28 -23.11 -3.86
CA SER A 74 -1.22 -24.00 -4.30
C SER A 74 0.15 -23.68 -3.72
N VAL A 75 0.55 -22.40 -3.76
CA VAL A 75 1.82 -21.90 -3.21
C VAL A 75 1.85 -22.07 -1.69
N GLN A 76 0.74 -21.78 -1.01
CA GLN A 76 0.61 -22.03 0.43
C GLN A 76 0.71 -23.52 0.80
N ALA A 77 0.30 -24.42 -0.11
CA ALA A 77 0.46 -25.85 0.02
C ALA A 77 1.85 -26.37 -0.40
N GLY A 78 2.80 -25.48 -0.71
CA GLY A 78 4.18 -25.82 -1.06
C GLY A 78 4.40 -26.18 -2.53
N GLU A 79 3.43 -25.94 -3.42
CA GLU A 79 3.61 -26.07 -4.87
C GLU A 79 3.92 -24.70 -5.48
N PRO A 80 5.14 -24.46 -5.99
CA PRO A 80 5.52 -23.15 -6.50
C PRO A 80 4.81 -22.84 -7.82
N TYR A 81 4.49 -21.56 -8.06
CA TYR A 81 3.96 -21.11 -9.34
C TYR A 81 5.11 -20.66 -10.25
N GLN A 82 5.54 -21.55 -11.14
CA GLN A 82 6.68 -21.36 -12.02
C GLN A 82 6.31 -21.46 -13.50
N ILE A 83 6.97 -20.64 -14.33
CA ILE A 83 7.00 -20.76 -15.78
C ILE A 83 8.45 -20.99 -16.22
N ILE A 84 8.69 -22.05 -16.99
CA ILE A 84 10.00 -22.37 -17.55
C ILE A 84 10.08 -21.74 -18.93
N GLY A 85 10.84 -20.65 -19.02
CA GLY A 85 10.91 -19.82 -20.21
C GLY A 85 12.09 -20.14 -21.13
N TYR A 86 12.43 -19.14 -21.94
CA TYR A 86 13.51 -19.23 -22.93
C TYR A 86 14.82 -19.70 -22.28
N ARG A 87 15.48 -20.70 -22.90
CA ARG A 87 16.73 -21.33 -22.41
C ARG A 87 16.60 -22.01 -21.05
N ASN A 88 15.42 -22.55 -20.74
CA ASN A 88 15.13 -23.24 -19.47
C ASN A 88 15.32 -22.33 -18.24
N THR A 89 15.16 -21.02 -18.41
CA THR A 89 15.16 -20.08 -17.28
C THR A 89 13.89 -20.28 -16.47
N VAL A 90 14.04 -20.54 -15.17
CA VAL A 90 12.93 -20.65 -14.23
C VAL A 90 12.49 -19.24 -13.84
N TYR A 91 11.24 -18.90 -14.15
CA TYR A 91 10.57 -17.72 -13.61
C TYR A 91 9.64 -18.18 -12.48
N ASP A 92 10.01 -17.88 -11.24
CA ASP A 92 9.23 -18.23 -10.06
C ASP A 92 8.48 -16.99 -9.56
N PHE A 93 7.17 -17.12 -9.41
CA PHE A 93 6.29 -16.05 -8.98
C PHE A 93 5.64 -16.35 -7.63
N SER A 94 6.14 -17.36 -6.92
CA SER A 94 5.61 -17.80 -5.62
C SER A 94 5.76 -16.73 -4.53
N ASP A 95 6.72 -15.81 -4.66
CA ASP A 95 6.98 -14.74 -3.69
C ASP A 95 6.38 -13.39 -4.13
N VAL A 96 5.57 -13.37 -5.19
CA VAL A 96 4.90 -12.13 -5.62
C VAL A 96 3.81 -11.77 -4.62
N HIS A 97 3.86 -10.52 -4.14
CA HIS A 97 2.85 -9.92 -3.27
C HIS A 97 2.22 -8.72 -3.96
N LEU A 98 0.91 -8.77 -4.22
CA LEU A 98 0.16 -7.62 -4.68
C LEU A 98 0.04 -6.58 -3.55
N PRO A 99 0.34 -5.28 -3.78
CA PRO A 99 0.34 -4.25 -2.73
C PRO A 99 -1.08 -3.84 -2.26
N ARG A 100 -2.12 -4.47 -2.80
CA ARG A 100 -3.54 -4.25 -2.50
C ARG A 100 -4.27 -5.59 -2.40
N PRO A 101 -5.50 -5.64 -1.86
CA PRO A 101 -6.27 -6.87 -1.83
C PRO A 101 -6.49 -7.44 -3.25
N VAL A 102 -6.20 -8.74 -3.44
CA VAL A 102 -6.43 -9.42 -4.73
C VAL A 102 -7.91 -9.46 -5.15
N THR A 103 -8.82 -9.20 -4.20
CA THR A 103 -10.25 -9.07 -4.44
C THR A 103 -10.64 -7.74 -5.06
N ASP A 104 -9.73 -6.76 -5.13
CA ASP A 104 -9.98 -5.47 -5.74
C ASP A 104 -9.90 -5.55 -7.27
N CYS A 105 -10.92 -6.17 -7.87
CA CYS A 105 -10.96 -6.47 -9.31
C CYS A 105 -10.84 -5.21 -10.19
N ASN A 106 -11.32 -4.07 -9.69
CA ASN A 106 -11.28 -2.78 -10.39
C ASN A 106 -9.86 -2.23 -10.53
N ALA A 107 -8.87 -2.80 -9.83
CA ALA A 107 -7.46 -2.49 -10.03
C ALA A 107 -6.99 -2.75 -11.46
N CYS A 108 -7.58 -3.75 -12.15
CA CYS A 108 -7.24 -4.12 -13.52
C CYS A 108 -8.44 -4.04 -14.48
N HIS A 109 -9.65 -4.33 -13.99
CA HIS A 109 -10.85 -4.37 -14.83
C HIS A 109 -11.51 -2.99 -14.96
N ALA A 110 -10.95 -2.14 -15.82
CA ALA A 110 -11.53 -0.83 -16.16
C ALA A 110 -11.65 -0.57 -17.68
N GLY A 111 -11.56 -1.61 -18.51
CA GLY A 111 -11.64 -1.50 -19.97
C GLY A 111 -13.06 -1.22 -20.51
N ASP A 112 -13.30 -1.57 -21.78
CA ASP A 112 -14.59 -1.41 -22.49
C ASP A 112 -15.76 -2.16 -21.82
N ALA A 113 -15.44 -3.17 -21.01
CA ALA A 113 -16.40 -3.95 -20.23
C ALA A 113 -15.94 -4.09 -18.77
N PRO A 114 -16.02 -3.01 -17.97
CA PRO A 114 -15.45 -2.97 -16.62
C PRO A 114 -16.13 -3.96 -15.67
N ASP A 115 -17.39 -4.33 -15.94
CA ASP A 115 -18.14 -5.29 -15.11
C ASP A 115 -17.96 -6.76 -15.54
N ALA A 116 -17.14 -7.04 -16.56
CA ALA A 116 -17.01 -8.40 -17.11
C ALA A 116 -16.44 -9.40 -16.10
N TRP A 117 -15.61 -8.96 -15.14
CA TRP A 117 -15.08 -9.81 -14.06
C TRP A 117 -16.15 -10.38 -13.15
N GLN A 118 -17.33 -9.76 -13.10
CA GLN A 118 -18.45 -10.19 -12.26
C GLN A 118 -19.11 -11.48 -12.81
N GLN A 119 -18.77 -11.89 -14.03
CA GLN A 119 -19.26 -13.12 -14.63
C GLN A 119 -18.36 -14.29 -14.24
N ALA A 120 -18.94 -15.30 -13.59
CA ALA A 120 -18.20 -16.50 -13.23
C ALA A 120 -17.85 -17.34 -14.47
N GLU A 121 -16.55 -17.43 -14.77
CA GLU A 121 -15.97 -18.27 -15.82
C GLU A 121 -14.94 -19.21 -15.19
N PHE A 122 -15.02 -20.50 -15.56
CA PHE A 122 -14.27 -21.56 -14.87
C PHE A 122 -12.76 -21.30 -14.81
N ASN A 123 -12.12 -20.99 -15.94
CA ASN A 123 -10.66 -20.83 -15.98
C ASN A 123 -10.20 -19.62 -15.14
N ALA A 124 -10.90 -18.49 -15.24
CA ALA A 124 -10.64 -17.29 -14.47
C ALA A 124 -10.89 -17.48 -12.97
N CYS A 125 -11.90 -18.25 -12.56
CA CYS A 125 -12.10 -18.55 -11.14
C CYS A 125 -11.00 -19.48 -10.60
N THR A 126 -10.65 -20.52 -11.35
CA THR A 126 -9.63 -21.51 -10.94
C THR A 126 -8.20 -20.98 -11.01
N SER A 127 -7.96 -19.79 -11.56
CA SER A 127 -6.64 -19.16 -11.52
C SER A 127 -6.27 -18.69 -10.11
N CYS A 128 -7.25 -18.23 -9.33
CA CYS A 128 -7.05 -17.85 -7.92
C CYS A 128 -7.51 -18.96 -6.96
N HIS A 129 -8.64 -19.61 -7.27
CA HIS A 129 -9.17 -20.73 -6.48
C HIS A 129 -8.58 -22.08 -6.93
N ASP A 130 -7.25 -22.14 -7.06
CA ASP A 130 -6.52 -23.21 -7.77
C ASP A 130 -6.36 -24.54 -7.01
N ARG A 131 -6.99 -24.62 -5.83
CA ARG A 131 -7.16 -25.84 -5.04
C ARG A 131 -8.62 -26.22 -4.81
N THR A 132 -9.53 -25.68 -5.63
CA THR A 132 -10.94 -26.08 -5.60
C THR A 132 -11.21 -27.11 -6.69
N ALA A 133 -11.61 -28.32 -6.29
CA ALA A 133 -11.97 -29.39 -7.21
C ALA A 133 -13.46 -29.31 -7.60
N PHE A 134 -13.74 -29.40 -8.88
CA PHE A 134 -15.12 -29.40 -9.42
C PHE A 134 -15.53 -30.76 -10.02
N ALA A 135 -14.72 -31.79 -9.79
CA ALA A 135 -14.96 -33.15 -10.25
C ALA A 135 -14.48 -34.16 -9.20
N LEU A 136 -14.93 -35.40 -9.33
CA LEU A 136 -14.41 -36.54 -8.57
C LEU A 136 -13.58 -37.47 -9.48
N PRO A 137 -12.52 -38.11 -8.96
CA PRO A 137 -11.98 -37.94 -7.60
C PRO A 137 -11.37 -36.55 -7.40
N VAL A 138 -11.35 -36.07 -6.16
CA VAL A 138 -10.61 -34.84 -5.81
C VAL A 138 -9.13 -35.11 -6.10
N PRO A 139 -8.40 -34.19 -6.76
CA PRO A 139 -6.98 -34.36 -7.01
C PRO A 139 -6.20 -34.62 -5.71
N GLU A 140 -5.16 -35.44 -5.82
CA GLU A 140 -4.23 -35.66 -4.71
C GLU A 140 -3.35 -34.42 -4.51
N GLY A 141 -3.00 -34.12 -3.25
CA GLY A 141 -2.16 -32.98 -2.88
C GLY A 141 -2.76 -32.16 -1.74
N GLU A 142 -1.90 -31.44 -1.03
CA GLU A 142 -2.31 -30.56 0.07
C GLU A 142 -3.13 -29.36 -0.45
N GLY A 143 -4.09 -28.91 0.37
CA GLY A 143 -4.95 -27.78 0.05
C GLY A 143 -6.17 -28.08 -0.83
N TRP A 144 -6.22 -29.22 -1.53
CA TRP A 144 -7.37 -29.57 -2.38
C TRP A 144 -8.65 -29.81 -1.58
N ALA A 145 -9.72 -29.12 -1.98
CA ALA A 145 -11.06 -29.31 -1.44
C ALA A 145 -12.08 -29.46 -2.56
N LEU A 146 -13.03 -30.39 -2.41
CA LEU A 146 -14.19 -30.46 -3.31
C LEU A 146 -15.02 -29.20 -3.13
N HIS A 147 -15.42 -28.59 -4.25
CA HIS A 147 -16.37 -27.49 -4.29
C HIS A 147 -17.62 -27.85 -3.45
N SER A 148 -18.10 -26.91 -2.63
CA SER A 148 -19.14 -27.18 -1.62
C SER A 148 -20.45 -27.71 -2.19
N ALA A 149 -20.78 -27.33 -3.43
CA ALA A 149 -21.95 -27.83 -4.17
C ALA A 149 -21.70 -29.19 -4.86
N GLY A 150 -20.57 -29.85 -4.60
CA GLY A 150 -20.13 -31.07 -5.29
C GLY A 150 -19.63 -30.81 -6.72
N PRO A 151 -19.50 -31.87 -7.54
CA PRO A 151 -19.05 -31.74 -8.93
C PRO A 151 -19.92 -30.80 -9.77
N GLN A 152 -19.29 -29.93 -10.57
CA GLN A 152 -19.95 -28.94 -11.41
C GLN A 152 -19.42 -29.00 -12.85
N ALA A 153 -20.26 -28.63 -13.81
CA ALA A 153 -19.82 -28.44 -15.18
C ALA A 153 -19.12 -27.08 -15.32
N PRO A 154 -18.10 -26.92 -16.18
CA PRO A 154 -17.38 -25.66 -16.33
C PRO A 154 -18.26 -24.44 -16.68
N ASN A 155 -19.42 -24.65 -17.30
CA ASN A 155 -20.33 -23.58 -17.72
C ASN A 155 -21.54 -23.37 -16.79
N SER A 156 -21.57 -24.02 -15.61
CA SER A 156 -22.69 -23.91 -14.66
C SER A 156 -22.45 -22.90 -13.54
N CYS A 157 -21.28 -22.26 -13.49
CA CYS A 157 -20.86 -21.36 -12.40
C CYS A 157 -21.85 -20.21 -12.19
N GLY A 158 -22.24 -19.52 -13.27
CA GLY A 158 -23.15 -18.36 -13.22
C GLY A 158 -24.56 -18.63 -12.69
N ASN A 159 -24.98 -19.90 -12.57
CA ASN A 159 -26.26 -20.25 -11.96
C ASN A 159 -26.27 -19.98 -10.44
N CYS A 160 -25.10 -20.04 -9.80
CA CYS A 160 -24.92 -19.79 -8.37
C CYS A 160 -24.10 -18.52 -8.11
N HIS A 161 -23.08 -18.28 -8.95
CA HIS A 161 -22.14 -17.18 -8.89
C HIS A 161 -22.45 -16.14 -9.98
N GLY A 162 -23.65 -15.54 -9.90
CA GLY A 162 -24.02 -14.43 -10.76
C GLY A 162 -23.33 -13.12 -10.33
N PRO A 163 -23.35 -12.08 -11.18
CA PRO A 163 -22.82 -10.76 -10.84
C PRO A 163 -23.43 -10.19 -9.57
N VAL A 164 -24.76 -10.25 -9.46
CA VAL A 164 -25.55 -9.83 -8.28
C VAL A 164 -26.60 -10.89 -7.96
N GLY A 165 -26.91 -11.06 -6.67
CA GLY A 165 -27.87 -12.06 -6.20
C GLY A 165 -27.34 -13.51 -6.29
N GLY A 166 -28.24 -14.48 -6.08
CA GLY A 166 -27.87 -15.90 -5.90
C GLY A 166 -27.40 -16.20 -4.47
N PRO A 167 -27.01 -17.47 -4.18
CA PRO A 167 -26.54 -17.85 -2.86
C PRO A 167 -25.22 -17.14 -2.47
N ILE A 168 -24.34 -16.91 -3.46
CA ILE A 168 -23.05 -16.21 -3.32
C ILE A 168 -22.76 -15.46 -4.63
N SER A 169 -23.04 -14.15 -4.68
CA SER A 169 -22.69 -13.32 -5.85
C SER A 169 -21.19 -13.09 -5.94
N VAL A 170 -20.68 -12.92 -7.16
CA VAL A 170 -19.26 -12.61 -7.41
C VAL A 170 -18.91 -11.23 -6.82
N THR A 171 -19.76 -10.23 -7.04
CA THR A 171 -19.51 -8.87 -6.52
C THR A 171 -19.41 -8.88 -4.99
N SER A 172 -20.40 -9.40 -4.28
CA SER A 172 -20.41 -9.37 -2.81
C SER A 172 -19.30 -10.22 -2.19
N ALA A 173 -18.86 -11.29 -2.84
CA ALA A 173 -17.75 -12.12 -2.36
C ALA A 173 -16.37 -11.45 -2.55
N HIS A 174 -16.24 -10.52 -3.49
CA HIS A 174 -14.98 -9.83 -3.81
C HIS A 174 -15.03 -8.33 -3.51
N LEU A 175 -16.07 -7.82 -2.84
CA LEU A 175 -16.08 -6.44 -2.35
C LEU A 175 -14.87 -6.21 -1.42
N PRO A 176 -14.29 -5.00 -1.41
CA PRO A 176 -13.34 -4.60 -0.38
C PRO A 176 -13.94 -4.92 1.00
N PRO A 177 -13.14 -5.45 1.94
CA PRO A 177 -13.64 -5.90 3.23
C PRO A 177 -14.64 -4.92 3.82
N GLU A 178 -14.31 -3.63 3.91
CA GLU A 178 -15.14 -2.60 4.55
C GLU A 178 -16.47 -2.32 3.84
N ALA A 179 -16.47 -2.32 2.50
CA ALA A 179 -17.70 -2.13 1.73
C ALA A 179 -18.69 -3.28 1.93
N ALA A 180 -18.21 -4.47 2.31
CA ALA A 180 -19.04 -5.62 2.65
C ALA A 180 -19.55 -5.60 4.11
N LEU A 181 -19.11 -4.64 4.95
CA LEU A 181 -19.42 -4.60 6.39
C LEU A 181 -20.55 -3.63 6.74
N ASP A 182 -21.09 -2.88 5.77
CA ASP A 182 -22.13 -1.85 5.97
C ASP A 182 -21.80 -0.86 7.11
N LEU A 183 -20.53 -0.45 7.21
CA LEU A 183 -20.06 0.52 8.21
C LEU A 183 -20.68 1.91 7.94
N VAL A 184 -20.93 2.68 9.00
CA VAL A 184 -21.59 4.00 8.92
C VAL A 184 -20.60 5.14 8.67
N GLY A 185 -19.31 4.85 8.76
CA GLY A 185 -18.21 5.78 8.62
C GLY A 185 -17.80 6.42 9.94
N LEU A 186 -16.52 6.77 10.03
CA LEU A 186 -15.94 7.59 11.08
C LEU A 186 -15.11 8.69 10.41
N ASN A 187 -15.46 9.94 10.68
CA ASN A 187 -14.83 11.12 10.15
C ASN A 187 -14.28 11.95 11.31
N ILE A 188 -12.96 12.10 11.35
CA ILE A 188 -12.25 12.90 12.35
C ILE A 188 -11.82 14.19 11.65
N THR A 189 -12.14 15.34 12.25
CA THR A 189 -11.71 16.64 11.73
C THR A 189 -11.07 17.44 12.85
N LEU A 190 -9.84 17.90 12.64
CA LEU A 190 -9.19 18.86 13.52
C LEU A 190 -9.63 20.27 13.13
N LEU A 191 -10.11 21.05 14.09
CA LEU A 191 -10.64 22.39 13.87
C LEU A 191 -9.57 23.46 14.14
N GLU A 192 -9.04 23.45 15.36
CA GLU A 192 -8.02 24.41 15.81
C GLU A 192 -7.27 23.85 17.02
N ALA A 193 -6.15 24.48 17.35
CA ALA A 193 -5.41 24.23 18.58
C ALA A 193 -5.03 25.55 19.25
N SER A 194 -5.07 25.56 20.58
CA SER A 194 -4.62 26.68 21.40
C SER A 194 -3.54 26.23 22.39
N ASN A 195 -2.89 27.18 23.06
CA ASN A 195 -1.79 26.92 24.00
C ASN A 195 -0.62 26.13 23.37
N VAL A 196 -0.28 26.47 22.13
CA VAL A 196 0.78 25.81 21.35
C VAL A 196 2.15 26.45 21.54
N ALA A 197 2.32 27.46 22.40
CA ALA A 197 3.64 28.08 22.55
C ALA A 197 4.64 27.12 23.24
N PRO A 198 5.96 27.29 23.06
CA PRO A 198 6.95 26.43 23.69
C PRO A 198 6.77 26.36 25.22
N GLY A 199 6.80 25.15 25.77
CA GLY A 199 6.56 24.89 27.19
C GLY A 199 5.09 24.89 27.63
N GLN A 200 4.13 25.13 26.72
CA GLN A 200 2.70 25.03 27.01
C GLN A 200 2.12 23.67 26.65
N ASN A 201 1.02 23.31 27.32
CA ASN A 201 0.22 22.14 27.01
C ASN A 201 -0.91 22.53 26.05
N PRO A 202 -0.94 21.99 24.82
CA PRO A 202 -1.96 22.40 23.86
C PRO A 202 -3.35 21.90 24.23
N THR A 203 -4.37 22.66 23.81
CA THR A 203 -5.77 22.23 23.78
C THR A 203 -6.18 22.07 22.32
N VAL A 204 -6.69 20.90 21.95
CA VAL A 204 -7.09 20.56 20.57
C VAL A 204 -8.61 20.52 20.47
N TYR A 205 -9.16 21.15 19.44
CA TYR A 205 -10.58 21.12 19.12
C TYR A 205 -10.82 20.29 17.87
N LEU A 206 -11.82 19.40 17.92
CA LEU A 206 -12.12 18.47 16.83
C LEU A 206 -13.63 18.18 16.72
N THR A 207 -14.02 17.54 15.62
CA THR A 207 -15.33 16.91 15.46
C THR A 207 -15.19 15.43 15.12
N LEU A 208 -16.14 14.64 15.58
CA LEU A 208 -16.31 13.24 15.19
C LEU A 208 -17.69 13.08 14.56
N THR A 209 -17.74 12.65 13.30
CA THR A 209 -19.00 12.42 12.57
C THR A 209 -18.98 11.08 11.84
N ASN A 210 -20.14 10.61 11.39
CA ASN A 210 -20.24 9.51 10.44
C ASN A 210 -20.41 10.03 9.00
N ASP A 211 -20.53 9.16 8.01
CA ASP A 211 -20.62 9.57 6.59
C ASP A 211 -21.94 10.29 6.27
N ALA A 212 -22.97 10.12 7.10
CA ALA A 212 -24.21 10.88 7.04
C ALA A 212 -24.13 12.24 7.73
N GLY A 213 -22.98 12.61 8.31
CA GLY A 213 -22.77 13.86 9.05
C GLY A 213 -23.33 13.88 10.47
N ALA A 214 -23.82 12.75 10.98
CA ALA A 214 -24.27 12.65 12.37
C ALA A 214 -23.08 12.59 13.32
N ALA A 215 -23.18 13.24 14.48
CA ALA A 215 -22.14 13.23 15.50
C ALA A 215 -21.89 11.81 16.04
N VAL A 216 -20.62 11.47 16.23
CA VAL A 216 -20.17 10.23 16.84
C VAL A 216 -19.75 10.51 18.28
N ASP A 217 -20.28 9.75 19.23
CA ASP A 217 -19.90 9.84 20.64
C ASP A 217 -18.43 9.42 20.83
N PRO A 218 -17.55 10.28 21.37
CA PRO A 218 -16.16 9.93 21.67
C PRO A 218 -16.02 8.69 22.55
N ALA A 219 -16.97 8.44 23.47
CA ALA A 219 -16.94 7.27 24.35
C ALA A 219 -17.19 5.95 23.60
N SER A 220 -17.68 6.01 22.35
CA SER A 220 -17.82 4.84 21.47
C SER A 220 -16.54 4.47 20.72
N LEU A 221 -15.48 5.29 20.81
CA LEU A 221 -14.18 4.96 20.23
C LEU A 221 -13.41 4.00 21.13
N ASP A 222 -12.80 2.98 20.52
CA ASP A 222 -11.85 2.11 21.20
C ASP A 222 -10.45 2.73 21.24
N PHE A 223 -10.16 3.60 20.27
CA PHE A 223 -8.87 4.25 20.15
C PHE A 223 -9.02 5.65 19.55
N LEU A 224 -8.33 6.60 20.16
CA LEU A 224 -8.08 7.91 19.58
C LEU A 224 -6.69 8.34 20.01
N GLU A 225 -5.90 8.78 19.05
CA GLU A 225 -4.54 9.26 19.22
C GLU A 225 -4.45 10.69 18.73
N ILE A 226 -3.69 11.51 19.45
CA ILE A 226 -3.22 12.81 18.97
C ILE A 226 -1.70 12.77 19.01
N VAL A 227 -1.07 13.19 17.92
CA VAL A 227 0.38 13.31 17.77
C VAL A 227 0.75 14.77 17.69
N LEU A 228 1.76 15.21 18.44
CA LEU A 228 2.44 16.49 18.23
C LEU A 228 3.82 16.20 17.64
N ALA A 229 4.16 16.88 16.55
CA ALA A 229 5.49 16.75 15.94
C ALA A 229 6.00 18.11 15.47
N GLY A 230 7.32 18.31 15.54
CA GLY A 230 7.93 19.52 15.01
C GLY A 230 9.45 19.52 15.02
N PRO A 231 10.08 20.56 14.45
CA PRO A 231 9.47 21.57 13.57
C PRO A 231 8.98 20.95 12.25
N THR A 232 8.02 21.56 11.54
CA THR A 232 7.50 21.05 10.25
C THR A 232 8.54 20.90 9.14
N SER A 233 9.75 21.45 9.30
CA SER A 233 10.86 21.28 8.35
C SER A 233 11.56 19.92 8.41
N GLY A 234 11.42 19.16 9.50
CA GLY A 234 12.12 17.87 9.69
C GLY A 234 11.52 16.92 10.74
N TYR A 235 10.54 17.39 11.51
CA TYR A 235 9.88 16.65 12.59
C TYR A 235 10.87 16.04 13.59
N ASP A 236 11.90 16.81 13.96
CA ASP A 236 13.00 16.40 14.84
C ASP A 236 12.54 15.72 16.14
N TRP A 237 11.36 16.10 16.64
CA TRP A 237 10.68 15.45 17.75
C TRP A 237 9.22 15.12 17.40
N SER A 238 8.73 14.07 18.05
CA SER A 238 7.34 13.64 17.96
C SER A 238 6.91 13.02 19.28
N VAL A 239 5.68 13.27 19.68
CA VAL A 239 5.06 12.64 20.84
C VAL A 239 3.63 12.22 20.52
N SER A 240 3.33 10.97 20.84
CA SER A 240 2.01 10.37 20.64
C SER A 240 1.31 10.22 21.97
N MET A 241 0.08 10.73 22.04
CA MET A 241 -0.83 10.50 23.16
C MET A 241 -1.96 9.60 22.68
N ARG A 242 -1.99 8.39 23.24
CA ARG A 242 -2.93 7.33 22.87
C ARG A 242 -4.11 7.28 23.84
N ASN A 243 -5.25 6.79 23.35
CA ASN A 243 -6.50 6.64 24.11
C ASN A 243 -7.06 7.96 24.66
N VAL A 244 -6.86 9.08 23.93
CA VAL A 244 -7.34 10.40 24.38
C VAL A 244 -8.86 10.55 24.33
N HIS A 245 -9.59 9.61 23.70
CA HIS A 245 -11.05 9.56 23.68
C HIS A 245 -11.66 9.59 25.10
N GLN A 246 -10.94 9.06 26.10
CA GLN A 246 -11.36 9.03 27.51
C GLN A 246 -11.31 10.40 28.19
N ALA A 247 -10.57 11.35 27.61
CA ALA A 247 -10.38 12.70 28.13
C ALA A 247 -11.11 13.77 27.28
N VAL A 248 -11.86 13.36 26.26
CA VAL A 248 -12.61 14.28 25.41
C VAL A 248 -13.75 14.92 26.20
N VAL A 249 -13.87 16.23 26.09
CA VAL A 249 -14.95 17.02 26.68
C VAL A 249 -15.78 17.67 25.57
N VAL A 250 -17.11 17.60 25.69
CA VAL A 250 -18.02 18.32 24.79
C VAL A 250 -17.94 19.82 25.11
N ASP A 251 -17.66 20.63 24.09
CA ASP A 251 -17.58 22.09 24.19
C ASP A 251 -18.41 22.74 23.09
N GLY A 252 -19.68 23.04 23.41
CA GLY A 252 -20.64 23.55 22.43
C GLY A 252 -20.93 22.54 21.33
N ASP A 253 -20.63 22.93 20.08
CA ASP A 253 -20.75 22.11 18.87
C ASP A 253 -19.47 21.31 18.54
N ARG A 254 -18.44 21.43 19.38
CA ARG A 254 -17.11 20.84 19.18
C ARG A 254 -16.77 19.87 20.30
N LEU A 255 -15.71 19.13 20.07
CA LEU A 255 -15.04 18.31 21.07
C LEU A 255 -13.69 18.95 21.41
N ARG A 256 -13.32 18.91 22.69
CA ARG A 256 -12.10 19.51 23.21
C ARG A 256 -11.27 18.46 23.93
N VAL A 257 -9.97 18.46 23.67
CA VAL A 257 -8.99 17.59 24.34
C VAL A 257 -7.86 18.45 24.89
N ASP A 258 -7.71 18.46 26.21
CA ASP A 258 -6.55 19.07 26.85
C ASP A 258 -5.42 18.06 26.91
N LEU A 259 -4.30 18.37 26.24
CA LEU A 259 -3.16 17.48 26.22
C LEU A 259 -2.38 17.62 27.53
N ASN A 260 -1.96 16.49 28.08
CA ASN A 260 -1.13 16.44 29.28
C ASN A 260 0.37 16.52 28.97
N VAL A 261 0.74 16.52 27.69
CA VAL A 261 2.12 16.68 27.20
C VAL A 261 2.26 18.07 26.60
N GLY A 262 3.33 18.76 27.01
CA GLY A 262 3.66 20.11 26.53
C GLY A 262 4.53 20.09 25.29
N VAL A 263 4.45 21.17 24.51
CA VAL A 263 5.43 21.47 23.47
C VAL A 263 6.81 21.64 24.13
N PRO A 264 7.90 21.02 23.61
CA PRO A 264 9.24 21.21 24.14
C PRO A 264 9.59 22.70 24.27
N ALA A 265 10.28 23.07 25.36
CA ALA A 265 10.55 24.49 25.66
C ALA A 265 11.51 25.13 24.64
N GLU A 266 12.33 24.31 24.00
CA GLU A 266 13.28 24.62 22.96
C GLU A 266 12.69 24.56 21.55
N ALA A 267 11.41 24.16 21.40
CA ALA A 267 10.78 24.03 20.10
C ALA A 267 10.68 25.40 19.40
N THR A 268 10.92 25.41 18.09
CA THR A 268 10.86 26.61 17.25
C THR A 268 10.06 26.34 15.97
N GLY A 269 9.68 27.40 15.27
CA GLY A 269 8.97 27.29 14.00
C GLY A 269 7.50 26.88 14.16
N SER A 270 7.07 25.90 13.38
CA SER A 270 5.69 25.39 13.35
C SER A 270 5.66 23.92 13.72
N ILE A 271 4.53 23.48 14.26
CA ILE A 271 4.27 22.08 14.62
C ILE A 271 3.12 21.51 13.80
N ALA A 272 3.10 20.19 13.66
CA ALA A 272 1.96 19.41 13.22
C ALA A 272 1.24 18.79 14.41
N ILE A 273 -0.08 18.74 14.31
CA ILE A 273 -0.99 18.09 15.24
C ILE A 273 -1.79 17.10 14.42
N GLY A 274 -1.45 15.82 14.51
CA GLY A 274 -2.15 14.74 13.81
C GLY A 274 -3.17 14.06 14.72
N ALA A 275 -4.23 13.49 14.14
CA ALA A 275 -5.13 12.61 14.87
C ALA A 275 -5.37 11.30 14.10
N ALA A 276 -5.58 10.20 14.82
CA ALA A 276 -6.01 8.94 14.24
C ALA A 276 -6.90 8.18 15.24
N GLY A 277 -7.95 7.51 14.76
CA GLY A 277 -8.89 6.85 15.65
C GLY A 277 -9.67 5.73 14.98
N TYR A 278 -10.17 4.81 15.79
CA TYR A 278 -11.01 3.71 15.35
C TYR A 278 -11.95 3.22 16.45
N ARG A 279 -12.97 2.46 16.05
CA ARG A 279 -13.85 1.68 16.92
C ARG A 279 -14.16 0.32 16.31
N TYR A 280 -14.51 -0.64 17.15
CA TYR A 280 -15.00 -1.94 16.73
C TYR A 280 -16.53 -1.95 16.76
N LEU A 281 -17.14 -2.30 15.63
CA LEU A 281 -18.58 -2.41 15.49
C LEU A 281 -18.97 -3.85 15.12
N PRO A 282 -20.06 -4.39 15.69
CA PRO A 282 -20.67 -5.60 15.16
C PRO A 282 -21.09 -5.39 13.69
N TYR A 283 -20.83 -6.37 12.82
CA TYR A 283 -21.22 -6.29 11.40
C TYR A 283 -21.94 -7.54 10.90
N GLY A 284 -22.74 -7.35 9.83
CA GLY A 284 -23.43 -8.42 9.11
C GLY A 284 -24.69 -8.92 9.81
N ALA A 285 -25.86 -8.72 9.18
CA ALA A 285 -27.11 -9.30 9.65
C ALA A 285 -27.05 -10.84 9.59
N GLY A 286 -26.73 -11.49 10.72
CA GLY A 286 -26.65 -12.95 10.84
C GLY A 286 -25.32 -13.49 11.39
N ARG A 287 -24.31 -12.64 11.63
CA ARG A 287 -23.06 -13.04 12.29
C ARG A 287 -22.97 -12.40 13.67
N ALA A 288 -23.67 -12.97 14.65
CA ALA A 288 -23.82 -12.39 16.00
C ALA A 288 -22.50 -12.11 16.74
N ASP A 289 -21.38 -12.72 16.32
CA ASP A 289 -20.07 -12.60 16.97
C ASP A 289 -19.00 -11.89 16.11
N SER A 290 -19.36 -11.32 14.96
CA SER A 290 -18.40 -10.69 14.04
C SER A 290 -18.23 -9.20 14.33
N ILE A 291 -16.98 -8.79 14.63
CA ILE A 291 -16.59 -7.39 14.84
C ILE A 291 -15.72 -6.89 13.69
N ALA A 292 -16.00 -5.67 13.24
CA ALA A 292 -15.25 -4.96 12.21
C ALA A 292 -14.59 -3.73 12.84
N ARG A 293 -13.40 -3.39 12.38
CA ARG A 293 -12.76 -2.12 12.76
C ARG A 293 -13.21 -1.03 11.79
N GLU A 294 -13.97 -0.06 12.30
CA GLU A 294 -14.26 1.18 11.60
C GLU A 294 -13.26 2.24 12.05
N TYR A 295 -12.67 2.97 11.11
CA TYR A 295 -11.55 3.87 11.39
C TYR A 295 -11.71 5.20 10.67
N GLY A 296 -11.18 6.25 11.31
CA GLY A 296 -11.24 7.61 10.80
C GLY A 296 -10.08 7.96 9.88
N GLY A 297 -10.23 9.10 9.20
CA GLY A 297 -9.11 9.77 8.54
C GLY A 297 -8.00 10.13 9.52
N ASN A 298 -6.85 10.52 8.97
CA ASN A 298 -5.71 10.97 9.76
C ASN A 298 -5.45 12.46 9.53
N PRO A 299 -6.38 13.36 9.93
CA PRO A 299 -6.21 14.79 9.70
C PRO A 299 -4.97 15.32 10.41
N VAL A 300 -4.30 16.26 9.76
CA VAL A 300 -3.17 17.02 10.33
C VAL A 300 -3.50 18.51 10.32
N LEU A 301 -3.31 19.15 11.48
CA LEU A 301 -3.44 20.59 11.67
C LEU A 301 -2.05 21.18 11.92
N TYR A 302 -1.74 22.32 11.32
CA TYR A 302 -0.47 23.03 11.53
C TYR A 302 -0.66 24.28 12.38
N ALA A 303 0.29 24.53 13.28
CA ALA A 303 0.28 25.71 14.13
C ALA A 303 1.67 26.34 14.28
N ALA A 304 1.76 27.67 14.19
CA ALA A 304 2.97 28.41 14.47
C ALA A 304 3.17 28.60 15.98
N LEU A 305 4.33 28.20 16.51
CA LEU A 305 4.65 28.31 17.94
C LEU A 305 4.71 29.76 18.44
N GLY A 306 5.04 30.71 17.55
CA GLY A 306 5.08 32.14 17.84
C GLY A 306 3.77 32.90 17.53
N GLY A 307 2.72 32.19 17.10
CA GLY A 307 1.52 32.80 16.50
C GLY A 307 1.72 33.23 15.04
N GLY A 308 0.60 33.54 14.38
CA GLY A 308 0.57 33.81 12.93
C GLY A 308 0.42 32.55 12.09
N ASP A 309 0.73 32.65 10.80
CA ASP A 309 0.56 31.56 9.85
C ASP A 309 1.66 30.50 10.02
N PRO A 310 1.31 29.19 10.04
CA PRO A 310 2.29 28.13 10.13
C PRO A 310 3.11 28.00 8.84
N VAL A 311 4.37 27.60 9.00
CA VAL A 311 5.20 27.13 7.90
C VAL A 311 4.77 25.71 7.56
N MET A 312 4.19 25.54 6.38
CA MET A 312 3.75 24.24 5.88
C MET A 312 4.95 23.36 5.48
N PRO A 313 4.92 22.05 5.75
CA PRO A 313 5.92 21.14 5.23
C PRO A 313 5.86 21.08 3.71
N GLN A 314 6.99 20.83 3.07
CA GLN A 314 7.02 20.60 1.62
C GLN A 314 6.56 19.17 1.33
N ALA A 315 5.41 19.02 0.67
CA ALA A 315 4.96 17.74 0.15
C ALA A 315 5.88 17.28 -0.99
N LYS A 316 6.57 16.14 -0.80
CA LYS A 316 7.43 15.53 -1.84
C LYS A 316 6.70 14.50 -2.68
N VAL A 317 5.74 13.82 -2.06
CA VAL A 317 4.90 12.78 -2.64
C VAL A 317 3.42 13.13 -2.43
N THR A 318 2.51 12.40 -3.06
CA THR A 318 1.06 12.56 -2.87
C THR A 318 0.43 11.26 -2.38
N GLN A 319 -0.72 11.37 -1.71
CA GLN A 319 -1.51 10.20 -1.33
C GLN A 319 -1.93 9.38 -2.56
N ASP A 320 -2.32 10.07 -3.63
CA ASP A 320 -2.78 9.44 -4.88
C ASP A 320 -1.69 8.60 -5.52
N ALA A 321 -0.42 9.04 -5.47
CA ALA A 321 0.71 8.26 -5.97
C ALA A 321 0.86 6.92 -5.22
N CYS A 322 0.69 6.91 -3.89
CA CYS A 322 0.68 5.67 -3.11
C CYS A 322 -0.53 4.79 -3.44
N ASN A 323 -1.72 5.41 -3.53
CA ASN A 323 -2.97 4.71 -3.76
C ASN A 323 -3.13 4.18 -5.20
N ALA A 324 -2.34 4.68 -6.16
CA ALA A 324 -2.27 4.12 -7.50
C ALA A 324 -1.95 2.61 -7.47
N CYS A 325 -1.00 2.21 -6.60
CA CYS A 325 -0.63 0.81 -6.37
C CYS A 325 -1.44 0.17 -5.24
N HIS A 326 -1.53 0.84 -4.09
CA HIS A 326 -2.09 0.26 -2.86
C HIS A 326 -3.62 0.25 -2.81
N GLY A 327 -4.30 0.96 -3.72
CA GLY A 327 -5.74 1.21 -3.69
C GLY A 327 -6.12 2.16 -2.55
N GLU A 328 -6.01 1.66 -1.33
CA GLU A 328 -6.09 2.46 -0.11
C GLU A 328 -4.93 2.03 0.81
N LEU A 329 -3.88 2.85 0.90
CA LEU A 329 -2.74 2.57 1.75
C LEU A 329 -3.19 2.41 3.20
N LYS A 330 -2.89 1.26 3.82
CA LYS A 330 -3.37 0.90 5.15
C LYS A 330 -2.26 0.25 5.95
N LEU A 331 -1.73 0.94 6.95
CA LEU A 331 -0.68 0.43 7.83
C LEU A 331 -1.11 0.48 9.30
N HIS A 332 -0.31 -0.18 10.15
CA HIS A 332 -0.51 -0.26 11.60
C HIS A 332 -1.88 -0.84 12.01
N GLY A 333 -2.37 -1.83 11.27
CA GLY A 333 -3.71 -2.38 11.47
C GLY A 333 -4.79 -1.47 10.91
N THR A 334 -4.63 -1.05 9.65
CA THR A 334 -5.64 -0.42 8.79
C THR A 334 -6.08 1.01 9.08
N PHE A 335 -5.71 1.62 10.20
CA PHE A 335 -6.22 2.95 10.58
C PHE A 335 -5.25 4.10 10.32
N ARG A 336 -4.01 3.83 9.89
CA ARG A 336 -3.03 4.84 9.47
C ARG A 336 -2.81 4.73 7.97
N ARG A 337 -3.23 5.77 7.24
CA ARG A 337 -3.36 5.77 5.78
C ARG A 337 -2.83 7.03 5.10
N ASP A 338 -2.88 8.17 5.79
CA ASP A 338 -2.51 9.45 5.17
C ASP A 338 -1.01 9.73 5.31
N VAL A 339 -0.34 9.97 4.19
CA VAL A 339 1.11 10.22 4.14
C VAL A 339 1.51 11.40 5.03
N GLU A 340 0.70 12.45 5.05
CA GLU A 340 0.92 13.65 5.88
C GLU A 340 0.93 13.32 7.38
N TYR A 341 0.18 12.30 7.80
CA TYR A 341 0.19 11.81 9.17
C TYR A 341 1.39 10.89 9.44
N CYS A 342 1.76 10.03 8.48
CA CYS A 342 2.89 9.10 8.61
C CYS A 342 4.19 9.82 9.00
N VAL A 343 4.49 10.94 8.35
CA VAL A 343 5.73 11.71 8.57
C VAL A 343 5.83 12.34 9.96
N THR A 344 4.71 12.45 10.70
CA THR A 344 4.75 12.96 12.08
C THR A 344 5.45 12.00 13.05
N CYS A 345 5.56 10.71 12.70
CA CYS A 345 6.27 9.69 13.47
C CYS A 345 7.48 9.13 12.72
N HIS A 346 7.34 8.95 11.41
CA HIS A 346 8.41 8.49 10.51
C HIS A 346 9.24 9.69 10.03
N ASN A 347 10.06 10.22 10.93
CA ASN A 347 10.84 11.44 10.71
C ASN A 347 12.35 11.17 10.67
N ASP A 348 13.14 12.20 10.38
CA ASP A 348 14.58 12.12 10.17
C ASP A 348 15.36 11.49 11.33
N THR A 349 14.89 11.61 12.58
CA THR A 349 15.58 11.07 13.76
C THR A 349 15.07 9.69 14.17
N ALA A 350 13.98 9.22 13.57
CA ALA A 350 13.30 8.01 13.96
C ALA A 350 14.06 6.74 13.52
N THR A 351 14.24 5.82 14.46
CA THR A 351 14.82 4.49 14.24
C THR A 351 14.00 3.43 14.96
N ASP A 352 14.17 2.16 14.58
CA ASP A 352 13.55 1.04 15.28
C ASP A 352 14.28 0.61 16.56
N ALA A 353 15.30 1.36 17.00
CA ALA A 353 16.15 1.03 18.15
C ALA A 353 15.37 0.70 19.43
N ALA A 354 14.25 1.39 19.66
CA ALA A 354 13.43 1.23 20.86
C ALA A 354 12.70 -0.13 20.94
N VAL A 355 12.51 -0.80 19.80
CA VAL A 355 11.79 -2.09 19.70
C VAL A 355 12.65 -3.21 19.14
N ARG A 356 13.83 -2.89 18.58
CA ARG A 356 14.78 -3.86 18.06
C ARG A 356 15.36 -4.72 19.19
N PRO A 357 15.30 -6.06 19.11
CA PRO A 357 15.89 -6.95 20.09
C PRO A 357 17.41 -6.76 20.22
N GLU A 358 17.94 -6.95 21.43
CA GLU A 358 19.39 -6.95 21.66
C GLU A 358 20.08 -8.03 20.82
N GLY A 359 21.16 -7.65 20.13
CA GLY A 359 21.91 -8.56 19.25
C GLY A 359 21.38 -8.66 17.81
N ALA A 360 20.27 -7.99 17.47
CA ALA A 360 19.71 -7.97 16.11
C ALA A 360 20.39 -6.98 15.14
N GLY A 361 21.64 -6.60 15.40
CA GLY A 361 22.40 -5.63 14.60
C GLY A 361 22.04 -4.17 14.87
N ASP A 362 22.52 -3.28 13.99
CA ASP A 362 22.32 -1.83 14.12
C ASP A 362 20.86 -1.44 13.86
N PRO A 363 20.34 -0.40 14.55
CA PRO A 363 19.00 0.11 14.29
C PRO A 363 18.79 0.54 12.84
N ALA A 364 17.64 0.16 12.28
CA ALA A 364 17.22 0.66 10.98
C ALA A 364 16.57 2.04 11.16
N SER A 365 16.83 2.95 10.22
CA SER A 365 16.06 4.19 10.13
C SER A 365 14.62 3.87 9.73
N ILE A 366 13.68 4.53 10.39
CA ILE A 366 12.26 4.51 10.03
C ILE A 366 11.79 5.92 9.59
N ASP A 367 12.73 6.77 9.16
CA ASP A 367 12.45 8.00 8.44
C ASP A 367 11.63 7.66 7.18
N PHE A 368 10.53 8.38 6.94
CA PHE A 368 9.52 8.00 5.95
C PHE A 368 10.11 7.76 4.56
N GLY A 369 10.93 8.69 4.04
CA GLY A 369 11.51 8.57 2.70
C GLY A 369 12.43 7.36 2.57
N PRO A 370 13.53 7.29 3.34
CA PRO A 370 14.47 6.16 3.32
C PRO A 370 13.79 4.81 3.62
N MET A 371 12.83 4.77 4.54
CA MET A 371 12.07 3.56 4.86
C MET A 371 11.25 3.09 3.66
N VAL A 372 10.48 3.99 3.02
CA VAL A 372 9.66 3.68 1.85
C VAL A 372 10.56 3.21 0.70
N HIS A 373 11.68 3.89 0.43
CA HIS A 373 12.66 3.44 -0.55
C HIS A 373 13.17 2.03 -0.25
N ARG A 374 13.61 1.77 0.99
CA ARG A 374 14.16 0.46 1.39
C ARG A 374 13.14 -0.67 1.25
N ILE A 375 11.87 -0.42 1.58
CA ILE A 375 10.79 -1.40 1.42
C ILE A 375 10.58 -1.73 -0.06
N HIS A 376 10.43 -0.72 -0.92
CA HIS A 376 10.17 -0.93 -2.34
C HIS A 376 11.40 -1.42 -3.11
N ALA A 377 12.60 -1.12 -2.63
CA ALA A 377 13.85 -1.65 -3.16
C ALA A 377 14.13 -3.09 -2.70
N GLY A 378 13.39 -3.65 -1.74
CA GLY A 378 13.52 -5.01 -1.19
C GLY A 378 14.55 -5.93 -1.86
N ALA A 379 14.12 -6.63 -2.91
CA ALA A 379 14.92 -7.61 -3.65
C ALA A 379 16.10 -7.04 -4.47
N HIS A 380 16.16 -5.71 -4.66
CA HIS A 380 17.27 -5.00 -5.29
C HIS A 380 18.44 -4.74 -4.32
N LEU A 381 18.19 -4.77 -3.01
CA LEU A 381 19.19 -4.43 -2.00
C LEU A 381 20.27 -5.52 -1.84
N ASN A 382 21.48 -5.11 -1.48
CA ASN A 382 22.57 -6.02 -1.12
C ASN A 382 22.47 -6.44 0.35
N GLU A 383 21.84 -5.62 1.19
CA GLU A 383 21.64 -5.83 2.63
C GLU A 383 20.18 -6.19 2.95
N PRO A 384 19.92 -6.99 4.00
CA PRO A 384 18.56 -7.36 4.39
C PRO A 384 17.67 -6.15 4.71
N ALA A 385 16.47 -6.07 4.12
CA ALA A 385 15.52 -5.00 4.36
C ALA A 385 14.70 -5.21 5.65
N VAL A 386 15.36 -5.32 6.80
CA VAL A 386 14.72 -5.68 8.09
C VAL A 386 14.40 -4.44 8.95
N ILE A 387 13.15 -4.33 9.37
CA ILE A 387 12.64 -3.31 10.30
C ILE A 387 11.90 -4.00 11.45
N TYR A 388 12.16 -3.60 12.69
CA TYR A 388 11.43 -4.10 13.86
C TYR A 388 10.24 -3.19 14.21
N GLY A 389 9.09 -3.82 14.42
CA GLY A 389 7.81 -3.17 14.70
C GLY A 389 7.32 -3.36 16.13
N PHE A 390 6.01 -3.16 16.30
CA PHE A 390 5.35 -3.24 17.60
C PHE A 390 5.60 -4.59 18.30
N GLY A 391 6.03 -4.56 19.55
CA GLY A 391 6.34 -5.76 20.32
C GLY A 391 7.63 -6.48 19.91
N GLY A 392 8.50 -5.82 19.12
CA GLY A 392 9.73 -6.40 18.60
C GLY A 392 9.50 -7.38 17.44
N SER A 393 8.38 -7.24 16.72
CA SER A 393 8.08 -8.05 15.54
C SER A 393 9.06 -7.75 14.42
N GLU A 394 9.71 -8.78 13.88
CA GLU A 394 10.56 -8.64 12.71
C GLU A 394 9.72 -8.51 11.44
N HIS A 395 10.02 -7.51 10.62
CA HIS A 395 9.48 -7.36 9.27
C HIS A 395 10.64 -7.33 8.28
N ASN A 396 10.73 -8.35 7.44
CA ASN A 396 11.75 -8.43 6.39
C ASN A 396 11.09 -8.13 5.04
N TYR A 397 11.58 -7.11 4.35
CA TYR A 397 11.09 -6.71 3.03
C TYR A 397 12.03 -7.15 1.90
N GLY A 398 13.03 -7.99 2.17
CA GLY A 398 14.03 -8.42 1.18
C GLY A 398 13.44 -9.19 0.00
N GLU A 399 12.24 -9.74 0.14
CA GLU A 399 11.48 -10.42 -0.92
C GLU A 399 10.56 -9.48 -1.70
N VAL A 400 10.47 -8.20 -1.35
CA VAL A 400 9.61 -7.25 -2.06
C VAL A 400 10.21 -6.96 -3.45
N HIS A 401 9.45 -7.34 -4.47
CA HIS A 401 9.72 -7.00 -5.86
C HIS A 401 8.84 -5.82 -6.29
N TYR A 402 9.45 -4.68 -6.60
CA TYR A 402 8.72 -3.53 -7.12
C TYR A 402 8.12 -3.85 -8.51
N PRO A 403 6.82 -3.60 -8.74
CA PRO A 403 6.14 -4.01 -9.98
C PRO A 403 6.61 -3.25 -11.22
N GLY A 404 6.99 -1.98 -11.08
CA GLY A 404 7.48 -1.14 -12.17
C GLY A 404 9.01 -1.00 -12.24
N ASP A 405 9.45 0.01 -12.96
CA ASP A 405 10.83 0.50 -12.92
C ASP A 405 11.07 1.20 -11.57
N LEU A 406 11.90 0.59 -10.70
CA LEU A 406 12.27 1.17 -9.40
C LEU A 406 13.00 2.52 -9.56
N SER A 407 13.58 2.80 -10.73
CA SER A 407 14.20 4.08 -11.04
C SER A 407 13.21 5.14 -11.52
N ALA A 408 11.93 4.83 -11.68
CA ALA A 408 10.89 5.81 -12.03
C ALA A 408 10.47 6.62 -10.81
N CYS A 409 11.22 7.67 -10.50
CA CYS A 409 10.95 8.55 -9.35
C CYS A 409 9.53 9.13 -9.38
N SER A 410 9.00 9.40 -10.58
CA SER A 410 7.64 9.91 -10.79
C SER A 410 6.52 8.94 -10.40
N ALA A 411 6.84 7.67 -10.11
CA ALA A 411 5.87 6.75 -9.51
C ALA A 411 5.38 7.25 -8.14
N CYS A 412 6.22 8.00 -7.42
CA CYS A 412 5.89 8.55 -6.10
C CYS A 412 6.04 10.08 -6.01
N HIS A 413 7.07 10.63 -6.63
CA HIS A 413 7.52 11.99 -6.42
C HIS A 413 6.90 13.00 -7.39
N GLN A 414 6.60 14.19 -6.87
CA GLN A 414 6.25 15.33 -7.70
C GLN A 414 7.52 15.91 -8.34
N SER A 415 7.42 16.35 -9.61
CA SER A 415 8.57 16.91 -10.33
C SER A 415 9.25 18.05 -9.56
N GLY A 416 10.57 17.95 -9.40
CA GLY A 416 11.39 18.98 -8.75
C GLY A 416 11.32 18.99 -7.21
N ALA A 417 10.67 18.02 -6.58
CA ALA A 417 10.57 17.94 -5.11
C ALA A 417 11.79 17.28 -4.42
N ASP A 418 12.74 16.77 -5.20
CA ASP A 418 13.81 15.91 -4.68
C ASP A 418 15.12 16.63 -4.43
N VAL A 419 15.57 16.51 -3.18
CA VAL A 419 16.90 16.90 -2.74
C VAL A 419 17.64 15.60 -2.46
N PRO A 420 18.66 15.24 -3.28
CA PRO A 420 19.48 14.07 -3.01
C PRO A 420 20.11 14.18 -1.64
N SER A 421 20.04 13.10 -0.87
CA SER A 421 20.65 13.01 0.46
C SER A 421 21.31 11.66 0.68
N THR A 422 22.22 11.56 1.65
CA THR A 422 22.85 10.27 1.98
C THR A 422 21.80 9.23 2.29
N LYS A 423 20.84 9.57 3.16
CA LYS A 423 19.77 8.64 3.59
C LYS A 423 18.87 8.23 2.43
N GLY A 424 18.45 9.18 1.60
CA GLY A 424 17.56 8.90 0.47
C GLY A 424 18.21 8.08 -0.64
N CYS A 425 19.51 8.28 -0.89
CA CYS A 425 20.24 7.55 -1.94
C CYS A 425 20.66 6.15 -1.46
N THR A 426 21.21 6.05 -0.23
CA THR A 426 21.73 4.77 0.30
C THR A 426 20.65 3.81 0.79
N SER A 427 19.38 4.24 0.81
CA SER A 427 18.24 3.34 1.01
C SER A 427 17.98 2.42 -0.17
N CYS A 428 18.46 2.75 -1.37
CA CYS A 428 18.44 1.89 -2.56
C CYS A 428 19.85 1.49 -3.00
N HIS A 429 20.81 2.43 -2.96
CA HIS A 429 22.21 2.20 -3.31
C HIS A 429 23.03 1.83 -2.08
N ASP A 430 22.87 0.60 -1.60
CA ASP A 430 23.38 0.16 -0.30
C ASP A 430 24.75 -0.55 -0.34
N SER A 431 25.40 -0.58 -1.51
CA SER A 431 26.76 -1.12 -1.64
C SER A 431 27.77 -0.37 -0.75
N SER A 432 28.83 -1.07 -0.33
CA SER A 432 29.90 -0.47 0.47
C SER A 432 30.57 0.72 -0.22
N ALA A 433 30.74 0.66 -1.55
CA ALA A 433 31.29 1.75 -2.34
C ALA A 433 30.36 2.98 -2.38
N ALA A 434 29.05 2.77 -2.53
CA ALA A 434 28.07 3.86 -2.52
C ALA A 434 28.02 4.55 -1.14
N LYS A 435 27.99 3.76 -0.06
CA LYS A 435 28.04 4.28 1.32
C LYS A 435 29.33 5.07 1.59
N ALA A 436 30.48 4.57 1.11
CA ALA A 436 31.76 5.27 1.25
C ALA A 436 31.79 6.58 0.46
N HIS A 437 31.26 6.59 -0.77
CA HIS A 437 31.14 7.82 -1.56
C HIS A 437 30.25 8.85 -0.86
N ALA A 438 29.07 8.44 -0.37
CA ALA A 438 28.18 9.33 0.35
C ALA A 438 28.85 9.94 1.59
N ALA A 439 29.63 9.14 2.34
CA ALA A 439 30.37 9.63 3.49
C ALA A 439 31.48 10.65 3.13
N LEU A 440 32.06 10.58 1.93
CA LEU A 440 33.05 11.56 1.46
C LEU A 440 32.42 12.90 1.08
N GLU A 441 31.15 12.89 0.69
CA GLU A 441 30.39 14.08 0.30
C GLU A 441 29.58 14.70 1.48
N THR A 442 29.78 14.17 2.69
CA THR A 442 29.14 14.66 3.92
C THR A 442 30.20 15.20 4.88
N ALA A 443 30.09 16.48 5.22
CA ALA A 443 30.98 17.13 6.16
C ALA A 443 30.79 16.59 7.59
N PRO A 444 31.79 16.73 8.49
CA PRO A 444 31.68 16.25 9.87
C PRO A 444 30.53 16.87 10.68
N ASP A 445 30.00 18.02 10.25
CA ASP A 445 28.83 18.69 10.84
C ASP A 445 27.49 18.20 10.26
N GLY A 446 27.51 17.20 9.38
CA GLY A 446 26.34 16.63 8.71
C GLY A 446 25.92 17.35 7.43
N THR A 447 26.61 18.42 7.02
CA THR A 447 26.28 19.13 5.78
C THR A 447 26.61 18.28 4.56
N GLU A 448 25.62 18.04 3.70
CA GLU A 448 25.77 17.22 2.50
C GLU A 448 26.00 18.07 1.23
N ALA A 449 26.96 17.67 0.40
CA ALA A 449 27.25 18.31 -0.89
C ALA A 449 26.56 17.64 -2.09
N CYS A 450 25.67 16.66 -1.86
CA CYS A 450 25.06 15.84 -2.90
C CYS A 450 24.40 16.67 -4.01
N GLY A 451 23.68 17.73 -3.64
CA GLY A 451 22.95 18.59 -4.58
C GLY A 451 23.82 19.37 -5.58
N VAL A 452 25.13 19.47 -5.35
CA VAL A 452 26.07 20.08 -6.30
C VAL A 452 26.11 19.29 -7.61
N CYS A 453 26.10 17.96 -7.50
CA CYS A 453 26.24 17.04 -8.62
C CYS A 453 24.94 16.33 -9.00
N HIS A 454 24.08 16.03 -8.03
CA HIS A 454 22.94 15.12 -8.20
C HIS A 454 21.56 15.79 -8.23
N SER A 455 21.44 17.09 -7.95
CA SER A 455 20.16 17.78 -8.13
C SER A 455 19.73 17.80 -9.60
N VAL A 456 18.43 17.94 -9.85
CA VAL A 456 17.86 18.04 -11.19
C VAL A 456 18.60 19.07 -12.05
N GLY A 457 18.98 18.71 -13.27
CA GLY A 457 19.71 19.56 -14.21
C GLY A 457 21.22 19.68 -13.98
N ARG A 458 21.77 19.06 -12.93
CA ARG A 458 23.23 18.99 -12.69
C ARG A 458 23.90 17.91 -13.54
N GLU A 459 25.23 17.87 -13.54
CA GLU A 459 26.01 16.96 -14.40
C GLU A 459 25.62 15.49 -14.20
N ALA A 460 25.50 15.08 -12.94
CA ALA A 460 25.05 13.75 -12.52
C ALA A 460 23.65 13.79 -11.87
N GLY A 461 22.79 14.69 -12.36
CA GLY A 461 21.44 14.92 -11.83
C GLY A 461 20.59 13.65 -11.83
N VAL A 462 19.75 13.47 -10.80
CA VAL A 462 18.84 12.34 -10.69
C VAL A 462 17.98 12.17 -11.95
N ASP A 463 17.59 13.27 -12.59
CA ASP A 463 16.83 13.34 -13.84
C ASP A 463 17.53 12.73 -15.08
N LYS A 464 18.84 12.48 -15.01
CA LYS A 464 19.62 11.88 -16.11
C LYS A 464 19.86 10.39 -15.95
N PHE A 465 19.74 9.88 -14.73
CA PHE A 465 20.05 8.49 -14.37
C PHE A 465 18.83 7.72 -13.86
N HIS A 466 17.73 8.42 -13.60
CA HIS A 466 16.45 7.90 -13.18
C HIS A 466 15.37 8.42 -14.12
N THR A 467 14.28 7.67 -14.25
CA THR A 467 13.16 8.02 -15.12
C THR A 467 12.16 8.91 -14.37
N TRP A 468 11.58 9.87 -15.09
CA TRP A 468 10.62 10.86 -14.58
C TRP A 468 9.42 10.98 -15.52
#